data_AF-A0A7C3JAU7-F1
#
_entry.id   AF-A0A7C3JAU7-F1
#
_cell.length_a   1.000
_cell.length_b   1.000
_cell.length_c   1.000
_cell.angle_alpha   90.00
_cell.angle_beta   90.00
_cell.angle_gamma   90.00
#
_symmetry.space_group_name_H-M   'P 1'
#
loop_
_entity.id
_entity.type
_entity.pdbx_description
1 polymer ?
#
loop_
_entity_poly.entity_id
_entity_poly.type
_entity_poly.pdbx_seq_one_letter_code
_entity_poly.pdbx_strand_id
1 'polypeptide(L)' 'MQLRRSRQLHRLTHPDGKTVVYGYDNADRITSVSPDWDSGSYSYQYANHRLITTTNPAGVATTYNYDTAN' A
#
# COMPACT_ATOMS: atom_id res chain seq x y z
N MET A 1 5.97 4.01 28.14
CA MET A 1 5.17 4.77 27.16
C MET A 1 5.39 4.13 25.78
N GLN A 2 4.93 2.90 25.57
CA GLN A 2 3.61 2.47 25.09
C GLN A 2 3.51 2.44 23.55
N LEU A 3 3.58 1.20 23.02
CA LEU A 3 3.07 0.66 21.75
C LEU A 3 3.64 1.27 20.45
N ARG A 4 4.10 0.48 19.47
CA ARG A 4 3.32 -0.53 18.75
C ARG A 4 4.22 -1.68 18.21
N ARG A 5 3.96 -2.91 18.65
CA ARG A 5 4.13 -4.09 17.79
C ARG A 5 3.17 -3.92 16.61
N SER A 6 3.62 -3.95 15.36
CA SER A 6 2.92 -4.53 14.18
C SER A 6 3.39 -3.89 12.86
N ARG A 7 3.79 -4.75 11.90
CA ARG A 7 3.86 -4.54 10.44
C ARG A 7 4.46 -3.20 9.96
N GLN A 8 5.72 -3.27 9.53
CA GLN A 8 6.61 -2.15 9.25
C GLN A 8 5.96 -1.09 8.34
N LEU A 9 5.72 0.11 8.87
CA LEU A 9 5.48 1.31 8.09
C LEU A 9 6.84 1.94 7.79
N HIS A 10 7.23 2.06 6.53
CA HIS A 10 8.43 2.81 6.13
C HIS A 10 8.04 4.20 5.67
N ARG A 11 8.71 5.22 6.22
CA ARG A 11 8.58 6.60 5.78
C ARG A 11 9.77 6.99 4.92
N LEU A 12 9.51 7.35 3.68
CA LEU A 12 10.49 7.90 2.75
C LEU A 12 10.34 9.42 2.72
N THR A 13 11.43 10.16 2.91
CA THR A 13 11.48 11.61 2.76
C THR A 13 12.30 11.94 1.51
N HIS A 14 11.71 12.68 0.58
CA HIS A 14 12.39 13.17 -0.61
C HIS A 14 13.20 14.44 -0.30
N PRO A 15 14.21 14.79 -1.13
CA PRO A 15 15.04 15.98 -0.93
C PRO A 15 14.27 17.30 -0.94
N ASP A 16 13.07 17.32 -1.54
CA ASP A 16 12.17 18.46 -1.56
C ASP A 16 11.32 18.60 -0.28
N GLY A 17 11.57 17.77 0.73
CA GLY A 17 10.90 17.77 2.03
C GLY A 17 9.58 17.00 2.06
N LYS A 18 9.12 16.49 0.90
CA LYS A 18 7.91 15.69 0.82
C LYS A 18 8.10 14.28 1.37
N THR A 19 7.05 13.70 1.94
CA THR A 19 7.12 12.37 2.56
C THR A 19 6.09 11.40 2.01
N VAL A 20 6.47 10.12 1.96
CA VAL A 20 5.58 9.02 1.58
C VAL A 20 5.67 7.95 2.64
N VAL A 21 4.52 7.49 3.11
CA VAL A 21 4.41 6.38 4.06
C VAL A 21 3.95 5.14 3.30
N TYR A 22 4.75 4.08 3.40
CA TYR A 22 4.47 2.77 2.82
C TYR A 22 4.07 1.80 3.93
N GLY A 23 2.94 1.11 3.76
CA GLY A 23 2.53 -0.01 4.60
C GLY A 23 2.83 -1.34 3.91
N TYR A 24 3.27 -2.35 4.67
CA TYR A 24 3.64 -3.66 4.14
C TYR A 24 2.88 -4.79 4.83
N ASP A 25 2.67 -5.90 4.12
CA ASP A 25 2.21 -7.15 4.72
C ASP A 25 3.36 -8.02 5.26
N ASN A 26 3.05 -9.25 5.69
CA ASN A 26 4.05 -10.18 6.24
C ASN A 26 4.95 -10.81 5.17
N ALA A 27 4.64 -10.60 3.89
CA ALA A 27 5.43 -11.07 2.75
C ALA A 27 6.21 -9.92 2.11
N ASP A 28 6.41 -8.82 2.84
CA ASP A 28 7.10 -7.61 2.40
C ASP A 28 6.52 -6.96 1.14
N ARG A 29 5.21 -7.14 0.90
CA ARG A 29 4.48 -6.51 -0.21
C ARG A 29 3.81 -5.22 0.26
N ILE A 30 3.84 -4.19 -0.57
CA ILE A 30 3.22 -2.89 -0.28
C ILE A 30 1.69 -3.06 -0.25
N THR A 31 1.05 -2.77 0.87
CA THR A 31 -0.41 -2.78 1.03
C THR A 31 -1.02 -1.39 1.11
N SER A 32 -0.21 -0.36 1.40
CA SER A 32 -0.66 1.03 1.48
C SER A 32 0.43 2.00 1.03
N VAL A 33 0.03 3.07 0.34
CA VAL A 33 0.89 4.22 0.01
C VAL A 33 0.15 5.50 0.37
N SER A 34 0.74 6.30 1.25
CA SER A 34 0.17 7.54 1.76
C SER A 34 1.19 8.67 1.59
N PRO A 35 1.15 9.43 0.49
CA PRO A 35 1.96 10.62 0.31
C PRO A 35 1.40 11.79 1.15
N ASP A 36 2.26 12.68 1.65
CA ASP A 36 1.81 13.81 2.48
C ASP A 36 1.24 15.00 1.67
N TRP A 37 1.49 15.03 0.37
CA TRP A 37 0.93 16.02 -0.56
C TRP A 37 -0.45 15.63 -1.12
N ASP A 38 -0.94 14.43 -0.80
CA ASP A 38 -2.27 13.96 -1.14
C ASP A 38 -3.02 13.60 0.15
N SER A 39 -4.29 13.93 0.24
CA SER A 39 -5.07 13.72 1.46
C SER A 39 -5.57 12.27 1.61
N GLY A 40 -5.28 11.41 0.63
CA GLY A 40 -5.70 10.02 0.66
C GLY A 40 -4.57 9.01 0.60
N SER A 41 -4.97 7.75 0.66
CA SER A 41 -4.07 6.60 0.62
C SER A 41 -4.49 5.66 -0.49
N TYR A 42 -3.50 5.14 -1.19
CA TYR A 42 -3.69 4.03 -2.11
C TYR A 42 -3.58 2.73 -1.33
N SER A 43 -4.47 1.78 -1.59
CA SER A 43 -4.39 0.45 -0.98
C SER A 43 -4.31 -0.66 -2.03
N TYR A 44 -3.65 -1.75 -1.65
CA TYR A 44 -3.32 -2.86 -2.53
C TYR A 44 -3.70 -4.16 -1.84
N GLN A 45 -4.41 -5.02 -2.54
CA GLN A 45 -4.80 -6.35 -2.06
C GLN A 45 -4.18 -7.42 -2.93
N TYR A 46 -3.72 -8.50 -2.29
CA TYR A 46 -3.05 -9.59 -2.98
C TYR A 46 -3.72 -10.92 -2.67
N ALA A 47 -3.84 -11.78 -3.67
CA ALA A 47 -4.18 -13.19 -3.52
C ALA A 47 -3.19 -14.04 -4.32
N ASN A 48 -2.78 -15.19 -3.79
CA ASN A 48 -1.82 -16.10 -4.44
C ASN A 48 -0.57 -15.39 -4.98
N HIS A 49 0.02 -14.49 -4.18
CA HIS A 49 1.18 -13.67 -4.56
C HIS A 49 0.98 -12.69 -5.74
N ARG A 50 -0.26 -12.44 -6.16
CA ARG A 50 -0.61 -11.51 -7.24
C ARG A 50 -1.49 -10.37 -6.73
N LEU A 51 -1.34 -9.18 -7.31
CA LEU A 51 -2.12 -7.99 -6.98
C LEU A 51 -3.51 -8.11 -7.58
N ILE A 52 -4.54 -8.29 -6.76
CA ILE A 52 -5.92 -8.48 -7.23
C ILE A 52 -6.75 -7.20 -7.18
N THR A 53 -6.39 -6.23 -6.33
CA THR A 53 -7.17 -4.99 -6.20
C THR A 53 -6.25 -3.83 -5.92
N THR A 54 -6.49 -2.70 -6.58
CA THR A 54 -5.98 -1.38 -6.21
C THR A 54 -7.16 -0.48 -5.87
N THR A 55 -7.06 0.28 -4.77
CA THR A 55 -8.06 1.29 -4.41
C THR A 55 -7.38 2.63 -4.28
N ASN A 56 -7.92 3.65 -4.95
CA ASN A 56 -7.39 5.01 -4.91
C ASN A 56 -7.96 5.82 -3.74
N PRO A 57 -7.39 7.01 -3.43
CA PRO A 57 -7.93 7.97 -2.48
C PRO A 57 -9.42 8.31 -2.62
N ALA A 58 -9.94 8.30 -3.85
CA ALA A 58 -11.34 8.58 -4.14
C ALA A 58 -12.28 7.39 -3.85
N GLY A 59 -11.76 6.27 -3.32
CA GLY A 59 -12.51 5.06 -3.04
C GLY A 59 -12.82 4.20 -4.27
N VAL A 60 -12.27 4.55 -5.44
CA VAL A 60 -12.44 3.77 -6.67
C VAL A 60 -11.50 2.56 -6.63
N ALA A 61 -12.08 1.37 -6.69
CA ALA A 61 -11.35 0.10 -6.75
C ALA A 61 -11.24 -0.40 -8.20
N THR A 62 -10.06 -0.88 -8.56
CA THR A 62 -9.79 -1.61 -9.81
C THR A 62 -9.38 -3.03 -9.45
N THR A 63 -10.11 -4.01 -9.98
CA THR A 63 -9.87 -5.43 -9.70
C THR A 63 -9.23 -6.12 -10.91
N TYR A 64 -8.19 -6.90 -10.66
CA TYR A 64 -7.48 -7.69 -11.64
C TYR A 64 -7.84 -9.16 -11.46
N ASN A 65 -8.41 -9.75 -12.52
CA ASN A 65 -8.66 -11.18 -12.59
C ASN A 65 -7.53 -11.80 -13.42
N TYR A 66 -6.80 -12.73 -12.82
CA TYR A 66 -5.80 -13.51 -13.52
C TYR A 66 -6.38 -14.86 -13.87
N ASP A 67 -6.45 -15.16 -15.16
CA ASP A 67 -6.70 -16.52 -15.61
C ASP A 67 -5.50 -17.39 -15.24
N THR A 68 -5.76 -18.55 -14.66
CA THR A 68 -4.76 -19.61 -14.57
C THR A 68 -4.64 -20.19 -15.96
N ALA A 69 -3.78 -19.60 -16.81
CA ALA A 69 -3.45 -20.19 -18.09
C ALA A 69 -3.05 -21.66 -17.84
N ASN A 70 -3.89 -22.55 -18.37
CA ASN A 70 -3.96 -23.99 -18.16
C ASN A 70 -2.68 -24.73 -18.56
#